data_AF-A0A5C6W4T0-F1
#
_entry.id   AF-A0A5C6W4T0-F1
#
_cell.length_a   1.000
_cell.length_b   1.000
_cell.length_c   1.000
_cell.angle_alpha   90.00
_cell.angle_beta   90.00
_cell.angle_gamma   90.00
#
_symmetry.space_group_name_H-M   'P 1'
#
loop_
_entity.id
_entity.type
_entity.pdbx_description
1 polymer ?
#
loop_
_entity_poly.entity_id
_entity_poly.type
_entity_poly.pdbx_seq_one_letter_code
_entity_poly.pdbx_strand_id
1 'polypeptide(L)'
;MNLLYSFVIYALIISSLTMILTFLVTNSQYSKDLKPYEWELFIIQLHQEMKNSVNWTVNNNELLFENKQGQLISISKYNQLIRRQVYGMGHEILLMKIGTLNFEQQQEGIKMTVSSQAGKEYTHTFRSYKDLSR
;
A
#
# COMPACT_ATOMS: atom_id res chain seq x y z
N MET A 1 4.44 30.89 46.71
CA MET A 1 5.55 30.13 46.10
C MET A 1 5.07 28.87 45.40
N ASN A 2 4.42 27.91 46.09
CA ASN A 2 3.97 26.65 45.48
C ASN A 2 3.01 26.81 44.29
N LEU A 3 2.10 27.79 44.34
CA LEU A 3 1.15 28.07 43.25
C LEU A 3 1.83 28.64 42.00
N LEU A 4 2.90 29.44 42.19
CA LEU A 4 3.71 29.99 41.10
C LEU A 4 4.54 28.89 40.42
N TYR A 5 5.13 27.99 41.20
CA TYR A 5 5.84 26.83 40.64
C TYR A 5 4.90 25.90 39.87
N SER A 6 3.71 25.64 40.41
CA SER A 6 2.70 24.85 39.70
C SER A 6 2.31 25.50 38.37
N PHE A 7 2.07 26.80 38.35
CA PHE A 7 1.73 27.54 37.13
C PHE A 7 2.84 27.45 36.06
N VAL A 8 4.10 27.60 36.45
CA VAL A 8 5.24 27.50 35.51
C VAL A 8 5.35 26.08 34.95
N ILE A 9 5.15 25.05 35.77
CA ILE A 9 5.15 23.65 35.32
C ILE A 9 4.02 23.40 34.31
N TYR A 10 2.80 23.88 34.60
CA TYR A 10 1.69 23.77 33.66
C TYR A 10 1.95 24.52 32.34
N ALA A 11 2.53 25.72 32.40
CA ALA A 11 2.88 26.48 31.20
C ALA A 11 3.91 25.75 30.33
N LEU A 12 4.92 25.11 30.94
CA LEU A 12 5.92 24.30 30.23
C LEU A 12 5.29 23.06 29.57
N ILE A 13 4.37 22.39 30.26
CA ILE A 13 3.64 21.23 29.72
C ILE A 13 2.77 21.66 28.53
N ILE A 14 2.02 22.75 28.65
CA ILE A 14 1.15 23.24 27.56
C ILE A 14 1.99 23.72 26.37
N SER A 15 3.11 24.41 26.61
CA SER A 15 4.00 24.87 25.55
C SER A 15 4.66 23.71 24.79
N SER A 16 5.11 22.67 25.49
CA SER A 16 5.70 21.50 24.84
C SER A 16 4.64 20.70 24.07
N LEU A 17 3.45 20.55 24.62
CA LEU A 17 2.34 19.84 23.97
C LEU A 17 1.89 20.55 22.69
N THR A 18 1.74 21.88 22.71
CA THR A 18 1.35 22.66 21.53
C THR A 18 2.38 22.57 20.40
N MET A 19 3.67 22.53 20.74
CA MET A 19 4.73 22.34 19.75
C MET A 19 4.68 20.96 19.07
N ILE A 20 4.46 19.89 19.85
CA ILE A 20 4.31 18.53 19.33
C ILE A 20 3.07 18.42 18.44
N LEU A 21 1.93 18.96 18.88
CA LEU A 21 0.69 18.94 18.11
C LEU A 21 0.82 19.70 16.78
N THR A 22 1.46 20.88 16.79
CA THR A 22 1.69 21.67 15.58
C THR A 22 2.58 20.94 14.59
N PHE A 23 3.63 20.27 15.08
CA PHE A 23 4.49 19.44 14.25
C PHE A 23 3.71 18.28 13.60
N LEU A 24 2.89 17.56 14.37
CA LEU A 24 2.07 16.47 13.85
C LEU A 24 1.06 16.94 12.81
N VAL A 25 0.40 18.09 13.03
CA VAL A 25 -0.59 18.65 12.10
C VAL A 25 0.07 19.21 10.83
N THR A 26 1.25 19.81 10.93
CA THR A 26 1.95 20.35 9.75
C THR A 26 2.44 19.22 8.82
N ASN A 27 2.91 18.12 9.40
CA ASN A 27 3.29 16.92 8.63
C ASN A 27 2.08 16.11 8.15
N SER A 28 0.89 16.35 8.69
CA SER A 28 -0.34 15.67 8.26
C SER A 28 -1.01 16.33 7.06
N GLN A 29 -0.47 17.44 6.52
CA GLN A 29 -0.93 17.99 5.25
C GLN A 29 -0.95 16.87 4.20
N TYR A 30 -2.16 16.43 3.88
CA TYR A 30 -2.40 15.26 3.07
C TYR A 30 -1.74 15.49 1.71
N SER A 31 -0.59 14.85 1.48
CA SER A 31 -0.01 14.79 0.14
C SER A 31 -1.09 14.24 -0.79
N LYS A 32 -1.38 14.98 -1.86
CA LYS A 32 -2.23 14.48 -2.95
C LYS A 32 -1.61 13.24 -3.62
N ASP A 33 -0.33 13.00 -3.35
CA ASP A 33 0.45 11.88 -3.87
C ASP A 33 0.42 10.64 -2.97
N LEU A 34 0.75 9.49 -3.56
CA LEU A 34 0.90 8.19 -2.90
C LEU A 34 2.02 8.25 -1.86
N LYS A 35 1.71 7.91 -0.60
CA LYS A 35 2.71 7.92 0.46
C LYS A 35 3.57 6.65 0.43
N PRO A 36 4.88 6.74 0.74
CA PRO A 36 5.76 5.57 0.76
C PRO A 36 5.27 4.42 1.66
N TYR A 37 4.70 4.73 2.84
CA TYR A 37 4.18 3.70 3.73
C TYR A 37 2.93 2.99 3.15
N GLU A 38 2.08 3.70 2.38
CA GLU A 38 0.89 3.10 1.75
C GLU A 38 1.33 2.07 0.72
N TRP A 39 2.37 2.38 -0.04
CA TRP A 39 3.02 1.45 -0.95
C TRP A 39 3.58 0.22 -0.22
N GLU A 40 4.33 0.41 0.87
CA GLU A 40 4.90 -0.70 1.63
C GLU A 40 3.82 -1.63 2.21
N LEU A 41 2.77 -1.07 2.82
CA LEU A 41 1.65 -1.83 3.35
C LEU A 41 0.95 -2.64 2.26
N PHE A 42 0.74 -2.02 1.10
CA PHE A 42 0.17 -2.69 -0.07
C PHE A 42 1.04 -3.87 -0.53
N ILE A 43 2.36 -3.68 -0.62
CA ILE A 43 3.28 -4.76 -0.99
C ILE A 43 3.23 -5.90 0.02
N ILE A 44 3.21 -5.62 1.33
CA ILE A 44 3.12 -6.65 2.37
C ILE A 44 1.81 -7.45 2.24
N GLN A 45 0.68 -6.76 2.09
CA GLN A 45 -0.63 -7.41 1.94
C GLN A 45 -0.69 -8.28 0.69
N LEU A 46 -0.28 -7.72 -0.46
CA LEU A 46 -0.29 -8.45 -1.71
C LEU A 46 0.68 -9.64 -1.67
N HIS A 47 1.86 -9.47 -1.08
CA HIS A 47 2.82 -10.56 -0.93
C HIS A 47 2.25 -11.72 -0.09
N GLN A 48 1.55 -11.42 1.01
CA GLN A 48 0.89 -12.45 1.82
C GLN A 48 -0.22 -13.17 1.04
N GLU A 49 -0.98 -12.45 0.24
CA GLU A 49 -2.04 -13.02 -0.57
C GLU A 49 -1.46 -13.90 -1.69
N MET A 50 -0.45 -13.40 -2.41
CA MET A 50 0.26 -14.13 -3.45
C MET A 50 0.90 -15.40 -2.88
N LYS A 51 1.57 -15.32 -1.72
CA LYS A 51 2.15 -16.50 -1.04
C LYS A 51 1.12 -17.59 -0.74
N ASN A 52 -0.13 -17.22 -0.50
CA ASN A 52 -1.22 -18.17 -0.23
C ASN A 52 -2.02 -18.55 -1.49
N SER A 53 -1.58 -18.17 -2.67
CA SER A 53 -2.30 -18.41 -3.92
C SER A 53 -1.58 -19.37 -4.86
N VAL A 54 -2.29 -19.80 -5.89
CA VAL A 54 -1.82 -20.66 -6.97
C VAL A 54 -2.20 -20.06 -8.32
N ASN A 55 -1.56 -20.54 -9.40
CA ASN A 55 -1.88 -20.19 -10.78
C ASN A 55 -1.80 -18.68 -11.11
N TRP A 56 -0.68 -18.03 -10.77
CA TRP A 56 -0.51 -16.61 -11.08
C TRP A 56 -0.42 -16.37 -12.59
N THR A 57 -1.32 -15.55 -13.10
CA THR A 57 -1.39 -15.20 -14.52
C THR A 57 -1.60 -13.71 -14.66
N VAL A 58 -0.90 -13.09 -15.60
CA VAL A 58 -1.14 -11.69 -16.00
C VAL A 58 -1.94 -11.67 -17.29
N ASN A 59 -3.09 -11.00 -17.31
CA ASN A 59 -3.92 -10.83 -18.51
C ASN A 59 -4.40 -9.38 -18.62
N ASN A 60 -4.22 -8.72 -19.77
CA ASN A 60 -4.68 -7.35 -20.01
C ASN A 60 -4.34 -6.38 -18.86
N ASN A 61 -3.14 -6.53 -18.30
CA ASN A 61 -2.68 -5.70 -17.19
C ASN A 61 -3.48 -5.84 -15.88
N GLU A 62 -4.11 -7.00 -15.72
CA GLU A 62 -4.75 -7.50 -14.52
C GLU A 62 -3.99 -8.73 -14.03
N LEU A 63 -3.76 -8.81 -12.72
CA LEU A 63 -3.18 -9.96 -12.06
C LEU A 63 -4.30 -10.89 -11.60
N LEU A 64 -4.28 -12.13 -12.05
CA LEU A 64 -5.25 -13.17 -11.73
C LEU A 64 -4.55 -14.30 -10.97
N PHE A 65 -5.17 -14.77 -9.89
CA PHE A 65 -4.71 -15.94 -9.14
C PHE A 65 -5.85 -16.58 -8.35
N GLU A 66 -5.66 -17.81 -7.92
CA GLU A 66 -6.62 -18.54 -7.09
C GLU A 66 -6.11 -18.64 -5.65
N ASN A 67 -6.94 -18.32 -4.65
CA ASN A 67 -6.56 -18.57 -3.26
C ASN A 67 -6.66 -20.06 -2.88
N LYS A 68 -6.22 -20.42 -1.67
CA LYS A 68 -6.34 -21.80 -1.13
C LYS A 68 -7.77 -22.35 -1.10
N GLN A 69 -8.79 -21.49 -1.12
CA GLN A 69 -10.20 -21.88 -1.13
C GLN A 69 -10.75 -22.06 -2.56
N GLY A 70 -9.90 -21.93 -3.60
CA GLY A 70 -10.29 -22.01 -5.00
C GLY A 70 -11.00 -20.77 -5.53
N GLN A 71 -10.99 -19.65 -4.78
CA GLN A 71 -11.62 -18.42 -5.22
C GLN A 71 -10.72 -17.68 -6.20
N LEU A 72 -11.27 -17.32 -7.37
CA LEU A 72 -10.58 -16.52 -8.36
C LEU A 72 -10.51 -15.06 -7.89
N ILE A 73 -9.30 -14.55 -7.73
CA ILE A 73 -9.02 -13.18 -7.32
C ILE A 73 -8.42 -12.44 -8.49
N SER A 74 -8.91 -11.22 -8.71
CA SER A 74 -8.41 -10.33 -9.75
C SER A 74 -7.97 -9.01 -9.14
N ILE A 75 -6.81 -8.53 -9.57
CA ILE A 75 -6.22 -7.26 -9.14
C ILE A 75 -5.94 -6.42 -10.38
N SER A 76 -6.67 -5.32 -10.49
CA SER A 76 -6.61 -4.43 -11.64
C SER A 76 -6.69 -2.97 -11.23
N LYS A 77 -6.21 -2.10 -12.11
CA LYS A 77 -6.38 -0.66 -11.96
C LYS A 77 -7.84 -0.29 -12.27
N TYR A 78 -8.46 0.48 -11.39
CA TYR A 78 -9.75 1.10 -11.62
C TYR A 78 -9.63 2.61 -11.36
N ASN A 79 -9.73 3.42 -12.41
CA ASN A 79 -9.52 4.87 -12.34
C ASN A 79 -8.16 5.26 -11.71
N GLN A 80 -8.13 5.70 -10.46
CA GLN A 80 -6.94 6.20 -9.75
C GLN A 80 -6.55 5.29 -8.57
N LEU A 81 -7.09 4.06 -8.53
CA LEU A 81 -6.85 3.09 -7.47
C LEU A 81 -6.58 1.70 -8.04
N ILE A 82 -5.95 0.85 -7.23
CA ILE A 82 -5.83 -0.59 -7.45
C ILE A 82 -6.95 -1.25 -6.69
N ARG A 83 -7.73 -2.06 -7.39
CA ARG A 83 -8.88 -2.77 -6.84
C ARG A 83 -8.63 -4.27 -6.87
N ARG A 84 -9.09 -4.93 -5.83
CA ARG A 84 -9.22 -6.37 -5.72
C ARG A 84 -10.68 -6.81 -5.83
N GLN A 85 -10.91 -7.88 -6.58
CA GLN A 85 -12.23 -8.51 -6.72
C GLN A 85 -12.11 -10.02 -6.55
N VAL A 86 -13.16 -10.63 -6.00
CA VAL A 86 -13.27 -12.08 -5.85
C VAL A 86 -14.42 -12.54 -6.72
N TYR A 87 -14.17 -13.43 -7.68
CA TYR A 87 -15.14 -13.82 -8.72
C TYR A 87 -15.76 -12.62 -9.45
N GLY A 88 -14.99 -11.55 -9.68
CA GLY A 88 -15.47 -10.31 -10.29
C GLY A 88 -16.43 -9.49 -9.40
N MET A 89 -16.70 -9.94 -8.18
CA MET A 89 -17.55 -9.28 -7.20
C MET A 89 -16.71 -8.54 -6.14
N GLY A 90 -17.32 -7.53 -5.53
CA GLY A 90 -16.68 -6.69 -4.51
C GLY A 90 -15.95 -5.47 -5.06
N HIS A 91 -15.44 -4.65 -4.13
CA HIS A 91 -14.70 -3.42 -4.42
C HIS A 91 -13.69 -3.16 -3.29
N GLU A 92 -12.76 -4.07 -3.09
CA GLU A 92 -11.71 -3.88 -2.09
C GLU A 92 -10.61 -3.00 -2.68
N ILE A 93 -10.36 -1.85 -2.07
CA ILE A 93 -9.35 -0.89 -2.51
C ILE A 93 -8.03 -1.26 -1.85
N LEU A 94 -7.03 -1.63 -2.65
CA LEU A 94 -5.71 -2.03 -2.16
C LEU A 94 -4.73 -0.85 -2.11
N LEU A 95 -4.81 0.07 -3.07
CA LEU A 95 -3.93 1.23 -3.18
C LEU A 95 -4.66 2.38 -3.88
N MET A 96 -4.43 3.62 -3.46
CA MET A 96 -5.02 4.81 -4.07
C MET A 96 -3.96 5.76 -4.61
N LYS A 97 -4.38 6.81 -5.32
CA LYS A 97 -3.52 7.88 -5.86
C LYS A 97 -2.47 7.35 -6.85
N ILE A 98 -2.87 6.36 -7.64
CA ILE A 98 -2.05 5.80 -8.71
C ILE A 98 -2.40 6.44 -10.06
N GLY A 99 -1.39 6.63 -10.89
CA GLY A 99 -1.48 7.08 -12.28
C GLY A 99 -1.52 5.90 -13.24
N THR A 100 -0.56 4.98 -13.15
CA THR A 100 -0.47 3.76 -13.97
C THR A 100 -0.19 2.54 -13.10
N LEU A 101 -0.61 1.39 -13.59
CA LEU A 101 -0.27 0.07 -13.07
C LEU A 101 0.23 -0.72 -14.28
N ASN A 102 1.30 -1.51 -14.13
CA ASN A 102 1.76 -2.44 -15.13
C ASN A 102 2.16 -3.76 -14.47
N PHE A 103 1.75 -4.88 -15.05
CA PHE A 103 2.18 -6.21 -14.65
C PHE A 103 2.95 -6.90 -15.77
N GLU A 104 4.11 -7.44 -15.45
CA GLU A 104 4.96 -8.19 -16.37
C GLU A 104 5.27 -9.56 -15.76
N GLN A 105 4.91 -10.62 -16.48
CA GLN A 105 5.30 -11.97 -16.10
C GLN A 105 6.77 -12.20 -16.51
N GLN A 106 7.61 -12.55 -15.53
CA GLN A 106 9.04 -12.81 -15.69
C GLN A 106 9.36 -14.26 -15.31
N GLN A 107 10.54 -14.76 -15.70
CA GLN A 107 10.96 -16.15 -15.42
C GLN A 107 10.96 -16.50 -13.91
N GLU A 108 11.25 -15.52 -13.04
CA GLU A 108 11.33 -15.73 -11.59
C GLU A 108 10.05 -15.30 -10.83
N GLY A 109 9.00 -14.85 -11.54
CA GLY A 109 7.77 -14.38 -10.90
C GLY A 109 7.06 -13.25 -11.66
N ILE A 110 6.48 -12.30 -10.94
CA ILE A 110 5.69 -11.20 -11.51
C ILE A 110 6.27 -9.87 -11.05
N LYS A 111 6.63 -9.02 -12.01
CA LYS A 111 7.04 -7.65 -11.76
C LYS A 111 5.83 -6.73 -11.86
N MET A 112 5.63 -5.93 -10.83
CA MET A 112 4.63 -4.87 -10.79
C MET A 112 5.32 -3.51 -10.83
N THR A 113 4.86 -2.64 -11.72
CA THR A 113 5.27 -1.24 -11.79
C THR A 113 4.04 -0.35 -11.60
N VAL A 114 4.11 0.61 -10.68
CA VAL A 114 3.04 1.57 -10.38
C VAL A 114 3.61 2.98 -10.45
N SER A 115 2.97 3.87 -11.20
CA SER A 115 3.25 5.31 -11.07
C SER A 115 2.23 5.96 -10.15
N SER A 116 2.66 6.91 -9.34
CA SER A 116 1.78 7.75 -8.54
C SER A 116 1.19 8.88 -9.40
N GLN A 117 0.20 9.60 -8.87
CA GLN A 117 -0.36 10.77 -9.55
C GLN A 117 0.64 11.91 -9.74
N ALA A 118 1.65 12.02 -8.87
CA ALA A 118 2.74 12.97 -9.06
C ALA A 118 3.85 12.47 -10.01
N GLY A 119 3.69 11.29 -10.63
CA GLY A 119 4.63 10.72 -11.58
C GLY A 119 5.80 9.96 -10.94
N LYS A 120 5.76 9.70 -9.64
CA LYS A 120 6.79 8.88 -8.98
C LYS A 120 6.53 7.40 -9.27
N GLU A 121 7.55 6.71 -9.75
CA GLU A 121 7.46 5.29 -10.03
C GLU A 121 7.86 4.43 -8.83
N TYR A 122 7.11 3.35 -8.65
CA TYR A 122 7.28 2.32 -7.64
C TYR A 122 7.31 0.97 -8.36
N THR A 123 8.27 0.12 -8.02
CA THR A 123 8.41 -1.20 -8.64
C THR A 123 8.65 -2.26 -7.58
N HIS A 124 8.01 -3.41 -7.72
CA HIS A 124 8.26 -4.58 -6.88
C HIS A 124 8.14 -5.87 -7.69
N THR A 125 9.00 -6.85 -7.39
CA THR A 125 8.98 -8.16 -8.04
C THR A 125 8.58 -9.22 -7.02
N PHE A 126 7.43 -9.85 -7.25
CA PHE A 126 6.95 -10.98 -6.47
C PHE A 126 7.52 -12.27 -7.04
N ARG A 127 8.33 -12.99 -6.26
CA ARG A 127 8.96 -14.25 -6.68
C ARG A 127 8.12 -15.45 -6.28
N SER A 128 7.97 -16.41 -7.20
CA SER A 128 7.34 -17.70 -6.90
C SER A 128 8.40 -18.64 -6.34
N TYR A 129 8.25 -19.06 -5.08
CA TYR A 129 9.16 -20.05 -4.47
C TYR A 129 9.02 -21.46 -5.06
N LYS A 130 7.96 -21.72 -5.84
CA LYS A 130 7.72 -23.06 -6.42
C LYS A 130 8.71 -23.43 -7.54
N ASP A 131 9.44 -22.46 -8.10
CA ASP A 131 10.42 -22.71 -9.17
C ASP A 131 11.86 -22.92 -8.67
N LEU A 132 12.17 -22.66 -7.39
CA LEU A 132 13.53 -22.83 -6.83
C LEU A 132 13.83 -24.24 -6.30
N SER A 133 12.92 -25.21 -6.48
CA SER A 133 13.09 -26.59 -6.02
C SER A 133 13.12 -27.63 -7.15
N ARG A 134 13.57 -27.24 -8.35
CA ARG A 134 13.87 -28.18 -9.44
C ARG A 134 15.35 -28.21 -9.75
#